data_AF-J0DDM9-F1
#
_entry.id   AF-J0DDM9-F1
#
_cell.length_a   1.000
_cell.length_b   1.000
_cell.length_c   1.000
_cell.angle_alpha   90.00
_cell.angle_beta   90.00
_cell.angle_gamma   90.00
#
_symmetry.space_group_name_H-M   'P 1'
#
loop_
_entity.id
_entity.type
_entity.pdbx_description
1 polymer ?
#
loop_
_entity_poly.entity_id
_entity_poly.type
_entity_poly.pdbx_seq_one_letter_code
_entity_poly.pdbx_strand_id
1 'polypeptide(L)'
;MALRCLWRGCQMSGPSPDDKTVFEHLAAAHNQAGGRFRCLWKGCTRESTVCGGQGGADHLITHTKYRPFVCGKATCKWAFARQDALQRHVSKVHAVVPEDVDGDCDPEHTCDVDVFEDIAPEPDRPLAHEQAEAEKRLERIIKLEAALAALEAKARVEDEAEHDEDWVFYR
;
A
#
# COMPACT_ATOMS: atom_id res chain seq x y z
N MET A 1 5.76 -3.49 10.12
CA MET A 1 4.69 -3.55 11.15
C MET A 1 4.13 -4.96 11.13
N ALA A 2 4.08 -5.67 12.26
CA ALA A 2 3.59 -7.04 12.28
C ALA A 2 2.06 -7.07 12.16
N LEU A 3 1.55 -7.69 11.11
CA LEU A 3 0.11 -7.92 10.93
C LEU A 3 -0.28 -9.21 11.67
N ARG A 4 -1.43 -9.20 12.33
CA ARG A 4 -1.96 -10.36 13.06
C ARG A 4 -3.34 -10.74 12.56
N CYS A 5 -3.64 -12.03 12.58
CA CYS A 5 -4.98 -12.52 12.29
C CYS A 5 -5.96 -12.05 13.38
N LEU A 6 -7.03 -11.35 13.00
CA LEU A 6 -8.11 -10.89 13.90
C LEU A 6 -9.39 -11.73 13.73
N TRP A 7 -9.25 -12.94 13.23
CA TRP A 7 -10.37 -13.86 13.05
C TRP A 7 -10.85 -14.39 14.40
N ARG A 8 -12.17 -14.38 14.64
CA ARG A 8 -12.74 -14.85 15.92
C ARG A 8 -12.38 -16.32 16.16
N GLY A 9 -11.73 -16.59 17.29
CA GLY A 9 -11.35 -17.94 17.68
C GLY A 9 -10.13 -18.51 16.95
N CYS A 10 -9.39 -17.71 16.17
CA CYS A 10 -8.15 -18.18 15.55
C CYS A 10 -7.03 -18.27 16.59
N GLN A 11 -6.42 -19.45 16.68
CA GLN A 11 -5.36 -19.76 17.64
C GLN A 11 -3.97 -19.37 17.14
N MET A 12 -3.83 -19.05 15.84
CA MET A 12 -2.60 -18.59 15.20
C MET A 12 -2.53 -17.06 15.05
N SER A 13 -3.14 -16.31 15.96
CA SER A 13 -3.12 -14.83 15.96
C SER A 13 -1.76 -14.21 16.30
N GLY A 14 -0.66 -14.96 16.14
CA GLY A 14 0.69 -14.48 16.41
C GLY A 14 1.09 -13.33 15.47
N PRO A 15 2.06 -12.49 15.87
CA PRO A 15 2.60 -11.46 14.99
C PRO A 15 3.25 -12.14 13.79
N SER A 16 2.68 -11.93 12.61
CA SER A 16 3.28 -12.40 11.36
C SER A 16 4.22 -11.31 10.83
N PRO A 17 5.36 -11.71 10.24
CA PRO A 17 6.34 -10.75 9.72
C PRO A 17 5.81 -10.00 8.50
N ASP A 18 4.99 -10.65 7.66
CA ASP A 18 4.59 -10.14 6.36
C ASP A 18 3.07 -10.29 6.09
N ASP A 19 2.53 -9.37 5.30
CA ASP A 19 1.13 -9.39 4.85
C ASP A 19 0.81 -10.66 4.03
N LYS A 20 1.80 -11.17 3.30
CA LYS A 20 1.72 -12.43 2.55
C LYS A 20 1.43 -13.61 3.46
N THR A 21 2.16 -13.72 4.57
CA THR A 21 2.04 -14.83 5.51
C THR A 21 0.67 -14.83 6.19
N VAL A 22 0.14 -13.66 6.55
CA VAL A 22 -1.22 -13.56 7.09
C VAL A 22 -2.26 -13.94 6.04
N PHE A 23 -2.08 -13.52 4.79
CA PHE A 23 -3.00 -13.86 3.71
C PHE A 23 -3.01 -15.36 3.42
N GLU A 24 -1.85 -16.01 3.34
CA GLU A 24 -1.73 -17.47 3.16
C GLU A 24 -2.39 -18.22 4.33
N HIS A 25 -2.17 -17.76 5.57
CA HIS A 25 -2.86 -18.30 6.74
C HIS A 25 -4.38 -18.15 6.63
N LEU A 26 -4.89 -16.97 6.27
CA LEU A 26 -6.32 -16.72 6.12
C LEU A 26 -6.93 -17.58 5.00
N ALA A 27 -6.24 -17.69 3.87
CA ALA A 27 -6.67 -18.49 2.74
C ALA A 27 -6.75 -19.98 3.11
N ALA A 28 -5.76 -20.50 3.84
CA ALA A 28 -5.71 -21.91 4.23
C ALA A 28 -6.64 -22.25 5.41
N ALA A 29 -6.66 -21.42 6.46
CA ALA A 29 -7.37 -21.72 7.71
C ALA A 29 -8.84 -21.29 7.68
N HIS A 30 -9.18 -20.25 6.90
CA HIS A 30 -10.49 -19.59 6.98
C HIS A 30 -11.24 -19.50 5.64
N ASN A 31 -10.58 -19.79 4.52
CA ASN A 31 -11.20 -19.88 3.19
C ASN A 31 -11.14 -21.32 2.64
N GLN A 32 -11.64 -22.27 3.42
CA GLN A 32 -11.66 -23.68 3.03
C GLN A 32 -12.61 -23.88 1.83
N ALA A 33 -12.08 -24.48 0.76
CA ALA A 33 -12.80 -24.73 -0.47
C ALA A 33 -13.92 -25.77 -0.25
N GLY A 34 -15.16 -25.41 -0.58
CA GLY A 34 -16.28 -26.36 -0.59
C GLY A 34 -17.59 -25.89 0.04
N GLY A 35 -17.72 -24.61 0.40
CA GLY A 35 -18.96 -24.14 1.02
C GLY A 35 -19.22 -22.64 0.99
N ARG A 36 -20.31 -22.28 1.68
CA ARG A 36 -20.75 -20.91 1.98
C ARG A 36 -19.67 -20.18 2.78
N PHE A 37 -18.95 -19.25 2.14
CA PHE A 37 -17.90 -18.48 2.83
C PHE A 37 -18.55 -17.46 3.78
N ARG A 38 -18.11 -17.44 5.04
CA ARG A 38 -18.51 -16.44 6.04
C ARG A 38 -17.26 -15.84 6.68
N CYS A 39 -17.09 -14.53 6.56
CA CYS A 39 -16.01 -13.83 7.23
C CYS A 39 -16.31 -13.68 8.72
N LEU A 40 -15.41 -14.11 9.60
CA LEU A 40 -15.51 -13.88 11.06
C LEU A 40 -14.40 -12.95 11.57
N TRP A 41 -13.88 -12.10 10.68
CA TRP A 41 -12.91 -11.08 11.05
C TRP A 41 -13.55 -10.01 11.94
N LYS A 42 -12.85 -9.61 13.01
CA LYS A 42 -13.36 -8.63 13.98
C LYS A 42 -13.71 -7.30 13.30
N GLY A 43 -15.00 -6.94 13.32
CA GLY A 43 -15.50 -5.68 12.74
C GLY A 43 -15.77 -5.73 11.24
N CYS A 44 -15.83 -6.91 10.63
CA CYS A 44 -16.17 -7.03 9.21
C CYS A 44 -17.68 -6.86 8.97
N THR A 45 -18.05 -5.95 8.07
CA THR A 45 -19.45 -5.69 7.67
C THR A 45 -20.14 -6.89 7.00
N ARG A 46 -19.36 -7.82 6.41
CA ARG A 46 -19.88 -9.01 5.73
C ARG A 46 -20.03 -10.24 6.66
N GLU A 47 -19.94 -10.07 7.99
CA GLU A 47 -20.01 -11.19 8.94
C GLU A 47 -21.35 -11.96 8.93
N SER A 48 -22.44 -11.30 8.52
CA SER A 48 -23.78 -11.87 8.41
C SER A 48 -24.11 -12.43 7.02
N THR A 49 -23.30 -12.11 6.00
CA THR A 49 -23.60 -12.43 4.60
C THR A 49 -22.79 -13.64 4.15
N VAL A 50 -23.49 -14.64 3.63
CA VAL A 50 -22.87 -15.80 3.00
C VAL A 50 -22.51 -15.44 1.57
N CYS A 51 -21.22 -15.44 1.24
CA CYS A 51 -20.76 -15.29 -0.13
C CYS A 51 -20.68 -16.67 -0.81
N GLY A 52 -21.29 -16.80 -1.99
CA GLY A 52 -21.22 -18.01 -2.81
C GLY A 52 -19.91 -18.08 -3.61
N GLY A 53 -19.28 -19.26 -3.61
CA GLY A 53 -18.39 -19.76 -4.66
C GLY A 53 -16.99 -19.15 -4.81
N GLN A 54 -16.86 -17.83 -4.93
CA GLN A 54 -15.60 -17.23 -5.44
C GLN A 54 -15.09 -15.99 -4.69
N GLY A 55 -15.84 -15.47 -3.71
CA GLY A 55 -15.49 -14.18 -3.08
C GLY A 55 -14.65 -14.24 -1.81
N GLY A 56 -14.28 -15.41 -1.30
CA GLY A 56 -13.61 -15.54 -0.01
C GLY A 56 -12.18 -15.01 -0.04
N ALA A 57 -11.35 -15.49 -0.96
CA ALA A 57 -9.96 -15.05 -1.12
C ALA A 57 -9.88 -13.54 -1.42
N ASP A 58 -10.68 -13.05 -2.37
CA ASP A 58 -10.73 -11.62 -2.73
C ASP A 58 -11.14 -10.74 -1.53
N HIS A 59 -12.09 -11.21 -0.72
CA HIS A 59 -12.49 -10.52 0.49
C HIS A 59 -11.39 -10.50 1.57
N LEU A 60 -10.63 -11.59 1.73
CA LEU A 60 -9.54 -11.64 2.71
C LEU A 60 -8.44 -10.60 2.40
N ILE A 61 -8.27 -10.22 1.12
CA ILE A 61 -7.36 -9.15 0.71
C ILE A 61 -7.76 -7.80 1.33
N THR A 62 -9.04 -7.55 1.62
CA THR A 62 -9.45 -6.29 2.27
C THR A 62 -8.94 -6.19 3.71
N HIS A 63 -8.68 -7.33 4.35
CA HIS A 63 -8.16 -7.39 5.72
C HIS A 63 -6.64 -7.37 5.76
N THR A 64 -5.97 -7.99 4.78
CA THR A 64 -4.50 -8.07 4.75
C THR A 64 -3.83 -6.99 3.91
N LYS A 65 -4.58 -6.33 3.01
CA LYS A 65 -4.07 -5.43 1.97
C LYS A 65 -2.99 -6.08 1.08
N TYR A 66 -2.89 -7.41 1.10
CA TYR A 66 -1.89 -8.14 0.31
C TYR A 66 -2.25 -8.11 -1.17
N ARG A 67 -1.38 -7.52 -2.00
CA ARG A 67 -1.59 -7.32 -3.44
C ARG A 67 -0.53 -8.06 -4.25
N PRO A 68 -0.77 -9.33 -4.63
CA PRO A 68 0.26 -10.16 -5.27
C PRO A 68 0.57 -9.75 -6.71
N PHE A 69 -0.31 -9.01 -7.39
CA PHE A 69 -0.17 -8.71 -8.82
C PHE A 69 0.43 -7.33 -9.05
N VAL A 70 1.75 -7.25 -9.21
CA VAL A 70 2.48 -5.99 -9.47
C VAL A 70 2.66 -5.76 -10.96
N CYS A 71 2.49 -4.52 -11.42
CA CYS A 71 2.78 -4.14 -12.79
C CYS A 71 4.29 -4.20 -13.08
N GLY A 72 4.69 -4.94 -14.12
CA GLY A 72 6.10 -5.13 -14.47
C GLY A 72 6.76 -3.99 -15.25
N LYS A 73 6.07 -2.87 -15.49
CA LYS A 73 6.63 -1.73 -16.25
C LYS A 73 7.54 -0.88 -15.36
N ALA A 74 8.72 -0.51 -15.86
CA ALA A 74 9.75 0.19 -15.06
C ALA A 74 9.29 1.52 -14.43
N THR A 75 8.35 2.23 -15.07
CA THR A 75 7.78 3.49 -14.56
C THR A 75 6.52 3.27 -13.72
N CYS A 76 6.01 2.05 -13.62
CA CYS A 76 4.76 1.71 -12.95
C CYS A 76 5.01 0.86 -11.70
N LYS A 77 4.57 1.35 -10.54
CA LYS A 77 4.68 0.64 -9.26
C LYS A 77 3.32 0.22 -8.71
N TRP A 78 2.35 0.04 -9.59
CA TRP A 78 0.97 -0.26 -9.21
C TRP A 78 0.83 -1.75 -8.91
N ALA A 79 0.15 -2.07 -7.80
CA ALA A 79 -0.12 -3.43 -7.37
C ALA A 79 -1.63 -3.64 -7.19
N PHE A 80 -2.10 -4.81 -7.62
CA PHE A 80 -3.49 -5.18 -7.67
C PHE A 80 -3.75 -6.44 -6.84
N ALA A 81 -4.97 -6.50 -6.29
CA ALA A 81 -5.46 -7.66 -5.55
C ALA A 81 -5.78 -8.84 -6.47
N ARG A 82 -6.14 -8.56 -7.73
CA ARG A 82 -6.57 -9.56 -8.72
C ARG A 82 -5.82 -9.40 -10.05
N GLN A 83 -5.70 -10.51 -10.76
CA GLN A 83 -5.02 -10.56 -12.06
C GLN A 83 -5.77 -9.78 -13.15
N ASP A 84 -7.10 -9.85 -13.19
CA ASP A 84 -7.92 -9.13 -14.18
C ASP A 84 -7.83 -7.61 -14.02
N ALA A 85 -7.74 -7.12 -12.79
CA ALA A 85 -7.48 -5.71 -12.50
C ALA A 85 -6.10 -5.26 -13.02
N LEU A 86 -5.05 -6.08 -12.84
CA LEU A 86 -3.73 -5.81 -13.40
C LEU A 86 -3.78 -5.78 -14.94
N GLN A 87 -4.43 -6.75 -15.58
CA GLN A 87 -4.54 -6.81 -17.04
C GLN A 87 -5.25 -5.58 -17.61
N ARG A 88 -6.38 -5.17 -17.00
CA ARG A 88 -7.07 -3.93 -17.38
C ARG A 88 -6.19 -2.70 -17.19
N HIS A 89 -5.42 -2.64 -16.09
CA HIS A 89 -4.49 -1.54 -15.86
C HIS A 89 -3.40 -1.47 -16.95
N VAL A 90 -2.78 -2.61 -17.28
CA VAL A 90 -1.76 -2.67 -18.33
C VAL A 90 -2.35 -2.26 -19.68
N SER A 91 -3.55 -2.72 -20.01
CA SER A 91 -4.25 -2.34 -21.25
C SER A 91 -4.63 -0.86 -21.30
N LYS A 92 -4.98 -0.21 -20.19
CA LYS A 92 -5.38 1.21 -20.22
C LYS A 92 -4.22 2.19 -20.08
N VAL A 93 -3.25 1.85 -19.24
CA VAL A 93 -2.14 2.76 -18.84
C VAL A 93 -0.87 2.47 -19.62
N HIS A 94 -0.72 1.25 -20.13
CA HIS A 94 0.48 0.78 -20.80
C HIS A 94 0.23 0.14 -22.15
N ALA A 95 -0.99 0.22 -22.70
CA ALA A 95 -1.20 -0.13 -24.09
C ALA A 95 -0.39 0.84 -24.94
N VAL A 96 0.71 0.32 -25.49
CA VAL A 96 1.17 0.75 -26.79
C VAL A 96 0.17 0.10 -27.73
N VAL A 97 -0.64 0.91 -28.41
CA VAL A 97 -1.49 0.40 -29.49
C VAL A 97 -0.52 -0.20 -30.49
N PRO A 98 -0.52 -1.53 -30.73
CA PRO A 98 0.04 -1.99 -31.99
C PRO A 98 -0.86 -1.37 -33.06
N GLU A 99 -0.30 -0.42 -33.81
CA GLU A 99 -0.85 -0.13 -35.14
C GLU A 99 -0.91 -1.49 -35.86
N ASP A 100 -2.02 -1.77 -36.52
CA ASP A 100 -2.31 -3.00 -37.28
C ASP A 100 -2.94 -4.17 -36.49
N VAL A 101 -4.25 -4.05 -36.15
CA VAL A 101 -5.13 -5.23 -36.04
C VAL A 101 -6.44 -4.94 -36.78
N ASP A 102 -6.44 -5.19 -38.09
CA ASP A 102 -7.67 -5.40 -38.86
C ASP A 102 -8.24 -6.76 -38.45
N GLY A 103 -9.20 -6.75 -37.52
CA GLY A 103 -9.76 -7.97 -36.93
C GLY A 103 -11.22 -7.81 -36.56
N ASP A 104 -12.07 -8.08 -37.54
CA ASP A 104 -13.51 -8.37 -37.51
C ASP A 104 -14.11 -8.59 -36.10
N CYS A 105 -14.94 -7.64 -35.64
CA CYS A 105 -15.71 -7.76 -34.40
C CYS A 105 -17.15 -8.13 -34.77
N ASP A 106 -17.51 -9.37 -34.44
CA ASP A 106 -18.84 -9.94 -34.63
C ASP A 106 -19.89 -9.18 -33.79
N PRO A 107 -20.97 -8.67 -34.40
CA PRO A 107 -21.96 -7.80 -33.73
C PRO A 107 -22.92 -8.53 -32.77
N GLU A 108 -22.78 -9.85 -32.56
CA GLU A 108 -23.74 -10.63 -31.76
C GLU A 108 -23.30 -10.89 -30.31
N HIS A 109 -22.13 -10.38 -29.88
CA HIS A 109 -21.73 -10.44 -28.47
C HIS A 109 -22.43 -9.35 -27.64
N THR A 110 -23.60 -9.70 -27.10
CA THR A 110 -24.23 -8.93 -26.02
C THR A 110 -23.29 -8.93 -24.81
N CYS A 111 -22.67 -7.79 -24.57
CA CYS A 111 -21.86 -7.58 -23.39
C CYS A 111 -22.78 -7.56 -22.15
N ASP A 112 -22.65 -8.58 -21.31
CA ASP A 112 -23.03 -8.47 -19.89
C ASP A 112 -22.00 -7.54 -19.21
N VAL A 113 -22.14 -6.24 -19.50
CA VAL A 113 -21.55 -5.19 -18.68
C VAL A 113 -22.36 -5.12 -17.39
N ASP A 114 -21.95 -5.91 -16.40
CA ASP A 114 -22.32 -5.66 -15.01
C ASP A 114 -21.84 -4.25 -14.63
N VAL A 115 -22.74 -3.28 -14.81
CA VAL A 115 -22.72 -2.01 -14.09
C VAL A 115 -23.10 -2.34 -12.66
N PHE A 116 -22.13 -2.82 -11.88
CA PHE A 116 -22.17 -2.62 -10.44
C PHE A 116 -21.36 -1.37 -10.13
N GLU A 117 -22.11 -0.36 -9.71
CA GLU A 117 -21.70 0.88 -9.10
C GLU A 117 -20.81 0.59 -7.87
N ASP A 118 -19.54 0.30 -8.11
CA ASP A 118 -18.50 0.35 -7.08
C ASP A 118 -17.48 1.36 -7.58
N ILE A 119 -17.71 2.60 -7.15
CA ILE A 119 -16.68 3.58 -6.86
C ILE A 119 -15.44 2.81 -6.42
N ALA A 120 -14.46 2.67 -7.31
CA ALA A 120 -13.18 2.11 -6.94
C ALA A 120 -12.71 2.94 -5.74
N PRO A 121 -12.49 2.36 -4.54
CA PRO A 121 -11.84 3.12 -3.48
C PRO A 121 -10.55 3.62 -4.12
N GLU A 122 -10.37 4.94 -4.12
CA GLU A 122 -9.21 5.56 -4.75
C GLU A 122 -7.99 4.74 -4.32
N PRO A 123 -7.19 4.23 -5.27
CA PRO A 123 -6.08 3.39 -4.93
C PRO A 123 -5.10 4.25 -4.14
N ASP A 124 -5.14 4.11 -2.81
CA ASP A 124 -4.15 4.69 -1.90
C ASP A 124 -2.78 4.41 -2.53
N ARG A 125 -2.08 5.50 -2.81
CA ARG A 125 -0.71 5.53 -3.33
C ARG A 125 0.08 4.40 -2.63
N PRO A 126 0.81 3.55 -3.37
CA PRO A 126 1.39 2.34 -2.79
C PRO A 126 2.20 2.67 -1.53
N LEU A 127 1.91 1.96 -0.43
CA LEU A 127 2.54 2.15 0.89
C LEU A 127 4.07 2.18 0.81
N ALA A 128 4.68 1.43 -0.12
CA ALA A 128 6.12 1.46 -0.37
C ALA A 128 6.63 2.79 -0.96
N HIS A 129 5.82 3.51 -1.73
CA HIS A 129 6.12 4.85 -2.22
C HIS A 129 5.95 5.88 -1.10
N GLU A 130 4.89 5.77 -0.29
CA GLU A 130 4.71 6.65 0.87
C GLU A 130 5.80 6.45 1.93
N GLN A 131 6.23 5.21 2.18
CA GLN A 131 7.35 4.88 3.05
C GLN A 131 8.68 5.42 2.51
N ALA A 132 8.99 5.19 1.22
CA ALA A 132 10.21 5.72 0.63
C ALA A 132 10.23 7.26 0.53
N GLU A 133 9.06 7.89 0.32
CA GLU A 133 8.93 9.36 0.39
C GLU A 133 9.07 9.87 1.82
N ALA A 134 8.55 9.14 2.82
CA ALA A 134 8.69 9.48 4.24
C ALA A 134 10.14 9.35 4.73
N GLU A 135 10.87 8.32 4.31
CA GLU A 135 12.29 8.14 4.61
C GLU A 135 13.13 9.29 4.04
N LYS A 136 12.91 9.65 2.77
CA LYS A 136 13.58 10.81 2.15
C LYS A 136 13.24 12.14 2.84
N ARG A 137 12.00 12.31 3.30
CA ARG A 137 11.59 13.48 4.10
C ARG A 137 12.31 13.50 5.44
N LEU A 138 12.42 12.36 6.12
CA LEU A 138 13.15 12.24 7.39
C LEU A 138 14.64 12.54 7.22
N GLU A 139 15.29 11.99 6.19
CA GLU A 139 16.69 12.30 5.87
C GLU A 139 16.92 13.79 5.62
N ARG A 140 15.97 14.46 4.98
CA ARG A 140 16.02 15.90 4.75
C ARG A 140 15.83 16.69 6.04
N ILE A 141 14.97 16.25 6.95
CA ILE A 141 14.79 16.85 8.28
C ILE A 141 16.07 16.73 9.10
N ILE A 142 16.66 15.53 9.18
CA ILE A 142 17.92 15.29 9.92
C ILE A 142 19.05 16.19 9.41
N LYS A 143 19.16 16.37 8.09
CA LYS A 143 20.15 17.27 7.48
C LYS A 143 19.92 18.75 7.85
N LEU A 144 18.66 19.18 7.90
CA LEU A 144 18.31 20.55 8.29
C LEU A 144 18.57 20.80 9.77
N GLU A 145 18.25 19.84 10.65
CA GLU A 145 18.53 19.93 12.08
C GLU A 145 20.04 19.99 12.36
N ALA A 146 20.84 19.18 11.67
CA ALA A 146 22.30 19.23 11.78
C ALA A 146 22.87 20.59 11.32
N ALA A 147 22.31 21.17 10.25
CA ALA A 147 22.71 22.49 9.77
C ALA A 147 22.33 23.60 10.76
N LEU A 148 21.14 23.52 11.37
CA LEU A 148 20.71 24.46 12.40
C LEU A 148 21.65 24.41 13.61
N ALA A 149 21.96 23.21 14.11
CA ALA A 149 22.88 23.04 15.23
C ALA A 149 24.29 23.61 14.94
N ALA A 150 24.77 23.50 13.70
CA ALA A 150 26.05 24.09 13.31
C ALA A 150 26.01 25.63 13.29
N LEU A 151 24.88 26.23 12.89
CA LEU A 151 24.69 27.68 12.94
C LEU A 151 24.57 28.18 14.38
N GLU A 152 23.83 27.47 15.24
CA GLU A 152 23.72 27.80 16.67
C GLU A 152 25.07 27.69 17.38
N ALA A 153 25.87 26.65 17.07
CA ALA A 153 27.22 26.52 17.60
C ALA A 153 28.14 27.65 17.13
N LYS A 154 27.99 28.10 15.87
CA LYS A 154 28.74 29.23 15.34
C LYS A 154 28.35 30.55 16.00
N ALA A 155 27.06 30.79 16.19
CA ALA A 155 26.54 31.97 16.87
C ALA A 155 27.04 32.06 18.32
N ARG A 156 27.15 30.92 19.01
CA ARG A 156 27.72 30.87 20.37
C ARG A 156 29.20 31.29 20.42
N VAL A 157 29.99 30.90 19.41
CA VAL A 157 31.41 31.28 19.32
C VAL A 157 31.58 32.76 18.96
N GLU A 158 30.66 33.33 18.17
CA GLU A 158 30.66 34.77 17.83
C GLU A 158 30.28 35.63 19.06
N ASP A 159 29.33 35.20 19.89
CA ASP A 159 28.94 35.89 21.15
C ASP A 159 30.07 35.90 22.21
N GLU A 160 30.84 34.81 22.32
CA GLU A 160 32.01 34.72 23.21
C GLU A 160 33.19 35.59 22.71
N ALA A 161 33.31 35.83 21.41
CA ALA A 161 34.38 36.66 20.84
C ALA A 161 34.15 38.17 21.04
N GLU A 162 32.90 38.64 21.04
CA GLU A 162 32.55 40.05 21.31
C GLU A 162 32.75 40.43 22.80
N HIS A 163 32.74 39.48 23.74
CA HIS A 163 32.92 39.77 25.17
C HIS A 163 34.38 40.05 25.59
N ASP A 164 35.36 39.66 24.77
CA ASP A 164 36.80 39.83 25.09
C ASP A 164 37.33 41.22 24.68
N GLU A 165 36.62 41.96 23.82
CA GLU A 165 37.08 43.25 23.29
C GLU A 165 36.80 44.45 24.22
N ASP A 166 35.98 44.27 25.28
CA ASP A 166 35.64 45.32 26.26
C ASP A 166 36.70 45.46 27.38
N TRP A 167 37.58 44.47 27.57
CA TRP A 167 38.61 44.48 28.63
C TRP A 167 39.92 45.21 28.26
N VAL A 168 40.11 45.62 27.00
CA VAL A 168 41.37 46.27 26.56
C VAL A 168 41.40 47.78 26.88
N PHE A 169 40.29 48.38 27.33
CA PHE A 169 40.22 49.81 27.64
C PHE A 169 40.52 50.20 29.10
N TYR A 170 40.76 49.23 29.99
CA TYR A 170 40.99 49.47 31.44
C TYR A 170 42.37 49.01 31.93
N ARG A 171 43.44 49.34 31.19
CA ARG A 171 44.83 49.17 31.66
C ARG A 171 45.69 50.40 31.45
#